data_AF-A0AAJ4W150-F1
#
_entry.id   AF-A0AAJ4W150-F1
#
_cell.length_a   1.000
_cell.length_b   1.000
_cell.length_c   1.000
_cell.angle_alpha   90.00
_cell.angle_beta   90.00
_cell.angle_gamma   90.00
#
_symmetry.space_group_name_H-M   'P 1'
#
loop_
_entity.id
_entity.type
_entity.pdbx_description
1 polymer ?
#
loop_
_entity_poly.entity_id
_entity_poly.type
_entity_poly.pdbx_seq_one_letter_code
_entity_poly.pdbx_strand_id
1 'polypeptide(L)'
;MKFLFLYLLIINYLAFSMFAFDKEQAIKNKRRVSEKNLLSLCFFGGTLGAWIAMKKLRHKISKDSFKLKFYAILAIQVALFFIVFKR
;
A
#
# COMPACT_ATOMS: atom_id res chain seq x y z
N MET A 1 9.40 -1.19 20.88
CA MET A 1 10.07 -0.83 19.60
C MET A 1 10.26 -2.01 18.64
N LYS A 2 10.89 -3.13 19.03
CA LYS A 2 11.10 -4.31 18.15
C LYS A 2 9.81 -4.89 17.54
N PHE A 3 8.76 -5.08 18.33
CA PHE A 3 7.48 -5.62 17.84
C PHE A 3 6.81 -4.74 16.78
N LEU A 4 6.91 -3.42 16.93
CA LEU A 4 6.33 -2.45 16.00
C LEU A 4 7.06 -2.48 14.65
N PHE A 5 8.39 -2.62 14.69
CA PHE A 5 9.21 -2.76 13.49
C PHE A 5 8.94 -4.09 12.75
N LEU A 6 8.78 -5.19 13.49
CA LEU A 6 8.44 -6.50 12.92
C LEU A 6 7.04 -6.48 12.27
N TYR A 7 6.06 -5.88 12.95
CA TYR A 7 4.72 -5.69 12.40
C TYR A 7 4.75 -4.87 11.09
N LEU A 8 5.50 -3.76 11.07
CA LEU A 8 5.66 -2.94 9.88
C LEU A 8 6.33 -3.72 8.73
N LEU A 9 7.35 -4.54 9.01
CA LEU A 9 7.98 -5.39 8.01
C LEU A 9 6.98 -6.37 7.38
N ILE A 10 6.22 -7.07 8.22
CA ILE A 10 5.24 -8.07 7.77
C ILE A 10 4.14 -7.41 6.93
N ILE A 11 3.58 -6.29 7.37
CA ILE A 11 2.49 -5.64 6.64
C ILE A 11 2.96 -5.01 5.32
N ASN A 12 4.20 -4.50 5.26
CA ASN A 12 4.77 -4.02 4.01
C ASN A 12 5.08 -5.17 3.04
N TYR A 13 5.54 -6.32 3.54
CA TYR A 13 5.70 -7.52 2.72
C TYR A 13 4.36 -8.03 2.17
N LEU A 14 3.33 -8.11 3.02
CA LEU A 14 1.96 -8.49 2.60
C LEU A 14 1.39 -7.53 1.55
N ALA A 15 1.59 -6.21 1.74
CA ALA A 15 1.19 -5.20 0.76
C ALA A 15 1.89 -5.42 -0.58
N PHE A 16 3.21 -5.64 -0.56
CA PHE A 16 3.96 -5.92 -1.77
C PHE A 16 3.45 -7.17 -2.50
N SER A 17 3.24 -8.27 -1.78
CA SER A 17 2.76 -9.54 -2.32
C SER A 17 1.35 -9.41 -2.92
N MET A 18 0.45 -8.65 -2.29
CA MET A 18 -0.89 -8.39 -2.85
C MET A 18 -0.82 -7.61 -4.18
N PHE A 19 0.06 -6.61 -4.28
CA PHE A 19 0.26 -5.87 -5.53
C PHE A 19 0.88 -6.74 -6.63
N ALA A 20 1.81 -7.65 -6.26
CA ALA A 20 2.37 -8.62 -7.18
C ALA A 20 1.29 -9.60 -7.70
N PHE A 21 0.45 -10.10 -6.80
CA PHE A 21 -0.66 -10.98 -7.14
C PHE A 21 -1.72 -10.29 -8.01
N ASP A 22 -2.00 -9.00 -7.78
CA ASP A 22 -2.87 -8.21 -8.65
C ASP A 22 -2.32 -8.10 -10.08
N LYS A 23 -0.99 -7.91 -10.24
CA LYS A 23 -0.34 -7.92 -11.55
C LYS A 23 -0.44 -9.28 -12.23
N GLU A 24 -0.19 -10.38 -11.51
CA GLU A 24 -0.34 -11.72 -12.08
C GLU A 24 -1.78 -12.01 -12.53
N GLN A 25 -2.77 -11.57 -11.77
CA GLN A 25 -4.17 -11.72 -12.17
C GLN A 25 -4.51 -10.87 -13.40
N ALA A 26 -3.92 -9.67 -13.53
CA ALA A 26 -4.08 -8.85 -14.73
C ALA A 26 -3.48 -9.53 -15.98
N ILE A 27 -2.33 -10.22 -15.83
CA ILE A 27 -1.71 -10.97 -16.93
C ILE A 27 -2.54 -12.22 -17.28
N LYS A 28 -3.05 -12.93 -16.27
CA LYS A 28 -3.84 -14.16 -16.45
C LYS A 28 -5.30 -13.89 -16.84
N ASN A 29 -5.69 -12.63 -17.13
CA ASN A 29 -7.07 -12.20 -17.38
C ASN A 29 -8.09 -12.68 -16.33
N LYS A 30 -7.63 -12.87 -15.08
CA LYS A 30 -8.49 -13.26 -13.96
C LYS A 30 -9.05 -12.02 -13.26
N ARG A 31 -10.02 -12.24 -12.36
CA ARG A 31 -10.68 -11.18 -11.60
C ARG A 31 -9.64 -10.35 -10.83
N ARG A 32 -9.51 -9.06 -11.17
CA ARG A 32 -8.53 -8.16 -10.53
C ARG A 32 -8.88 -7.95 -9.05
N VAL A 33 -7.87 -7.68 -8.22
CA VAL A 33 -8.09 -7.36 -6.79
C VAL A 33 -8.78 -6.00 -6.70
N SER A 34 -9.82 -5.94 -5.87
CA SER A 34 -10.55 -4.69 -5.62
C SER A 34 -9.60 -3.63 -5.06
N GLU A 35 -9.67 -2.42 -5.60
CA GLU A 35 -8.87 -1.28 -5.15
C GLU A 35 -9.10 -0.97 -3.67
N LYS A 36 -10.28 -1.31 -3.13
CA LYS A 36 -10.60 -1.16 -1.70
C LYS A 36 -9.66 -2.00 -0.82
N ASN A 37 -9.40 -3.26 -1.16
CA ASN A 37 -8.55 -4.12 -0.33
C ASN A 37 -7.09 -3.63 -0.30
N LEU A 38 -6.59 -3.16 -1.45
CA LEU A 38 -5.25 -2.59 -1.57
C LEU A 38 -5.12 -1.31 -0.74
N LEU A 39 -6.14 -0.44 -0.77
CA LEU A 39 -6.17 0.79 0.02
C LEU A 39 -6.30 0.49 1.53
N SER A 40 -7.10 -0.50 1.93
CA SER A 40 -7.18 -0.94 3.32
C SER A 40 -5.82 -1.42 3.83
N LEU A 41 -5.07 -2.21 3.06
CA LEU A 41 -3.71 -2.62 3.45
C LEU A 41 -2.75 -1.44 3.61
N CYS A 42 -2.83 -0.44 2.72
CA CYS A 42 -2.06 0.79 2.86
C CYS A 42 -2.43 1.52 4.15
N PHE A 43 -3.72 1.64 4.45
CA PHE A 43 -4.23 2.30 5.65
C PHE A 43 -3.67 1.67 6.94
N PHE A 44 -3.58 0.33 7.00
CA PHE A 44 -3.02 -0.38 8.16
C PHE A 44 -1.48 -0.31 8.30
N GLY A 45 -0.76 0.33 7.36
CA GLY A 45 0.70 0.55 7.44
C GLY A 45 1.51 -0.10 6.32
N GLY A 46 0.86 -0.69 5.31
CA GLY A 46 1.52 -1.28 4.14
C GLY A 46 1.94 -0.27 3.06
N THR A 47 1.88 1.03 3.35
CA THR A 47 2.05 2.12 2.37
C THR A 47 3.42 2.10 1.68
N LEU A 48 4.50 1.79 2.42
CA LEU A 48 5.86 1.71 1.86
C LEU A 48 6.00 0.53 0.88
N GLY A 49 5.51 -0.64 1.28
CA GLY A 49 5.52 -1.87 0.49
C GLY A 49 4.66 -1.73 -0.76
N ALA A 50 3.49 -1.12 -0.62
CA ALA A 50 2.62 -0.76 -1.75
C ALA A 50 3.30 0.23 -2.70
N TRP A 51 4.00 1.25 -2.19
CA TRP A 51 4.72 2.22 -3.01
C TRP A 51 5.87 1.57 -3.80
N ILE A 52 6.67 0.73 -3.13
CA ILE A 52 7.74 -0.05 -3.77
C ILE A 52 7.15 -0.99 -4.82
N ALA A 53 6.04 -1.68 -4.51
CA ALA A 53 5.38 -2.57 -5.45
C ALA A 53 4.87 -1.82 -6.68
N MET A 54 4.21 -0.67 -6.51
CA MET A 54 3.76 0.17 -7.63
C MET A 54 4.93 0.57 -8.53
N LYS A 55 6.03 1.04 -7.94
CA LYS A 55 7.23 1.48 -8.69
C LYS A 55 7.92 0.32 -9.41
N LYS A 56 8.10 -0.82 -8.74
CA LYS A 56 8.81 -1.99 -9.28
C LYS A 56 7.98 -2.76 -10.30
N LEU A 57 6.69 -2.95 -10.03
CA LEU A 57 5.80 -3.70 -10.90
C LEU A 57 5.30 -2.86 -12.08
N ARG A 58 5.50 -1.53 -12.05
CA ARG A 58 4.94 -0.53 -12.98
C ARG A 58 3.44 -0.72 -13.20
N HIS A 59 2.76 -1.29 -12.21
CA HIS A 59 1.36 -1.68 -12.29
C HIS A 59 0.53 -0.65 -11.50
N LYS A 60 -0.59 -0.19 -12.08
CA LYS A 60 -1.47 0.86 -11.51
C LYS A 60 -0.83 2.23 -11.24
N ILE A 61 0.22 2.62 -11.97
CA ILE A 61 0.78 4.00 -11.94
C ILE A 61 -0.11 5.02 -12.68
N SER A 62 -0.90 4.57 -13.66
CA SER A 62 -1.67 5.46 -14.56
C SER A 62 -3.10 5.75 -14.08
N LYS A 63 -3.65 5.00 -13.11
CA LYS A 63 -5.00 5.30 -12.59
C LYS A 63 -4.93 6.45 -11.58
N ASP A 64 -5.31 7.65 -12.02
CA ASP A 64 -5.32 8.84 -11.17
C ASP A 64 -6.26 8.70 -9.96
N SER A 65 -7.39 7.98 -10.12
CA SER A 65 -8.31 7.68 -9.02
C SER A 65 -7.67 6.85 -7.89
N PHE A 66 -6.72 5.97 -8.22
CA PHE A 66 -6.00 5.16 -7.25
C PHE A 66 -4.88 5.97 -6.58
N LYS A 67 -4.10 6.72 -7.38
CA LYS A 67 -3.06 7.63 -6.87
C LYS A 67 -3.62 8.63 -5.87
N LEU A 68 -4.73 9.29 -6.20
CA LEU A 68 -5.34 10.30 -5.33
C LEU A 68 -5.71 9.72 -3.95
N LYS A 69 -6.33 8.53 -3.93
CA LYS A 69 -6.69 7.83 -2.68
C LYS A 69 -5.45 7.38 -1.90
N PHE A 70 -4.42 6.89 -2.60
CA PHE A 70 -3.16 6.49 -1.98
C PHE A 70 -2.44 7.69 -1.34
N TYR A 71 -2.32 8.81 -2.04
CA TYR A 71 -1.74 10.04 -1.52
C TYR A 71 -2.55 10.63 -0.35
N ALA A 72 -3.88 10.54 -0.39
CA ALA A 72 -4.73 10.95 0.73
C ALA A 72 -4.44 10.12 2.00
N ILE A 73 -4.33 8.79 1.87
CA ILE A 73 -3.99 7.90 3.00
C ILE A 73 -2.58 8.21 3.53
N LEU A 74 -1.62 8.44 2.62
CA LEU A 74 -0.25 8.77 2.99
C LEU A 74 -0.18 10.11 3.74
N ALA A 75 -0.92 11.12 3.28
CA ALA A 75 -1.04 12.40 3.98
C ALA A 75 -1.65 12.24 5.38
N ILE A 76 -2.70 11.43 5.53
CA ILE A 76 -3.32 11.14 6.83
C ILE A 76 -2.33 10.43 7.77
N GLN A 77 -1.58 9.43 7.27
CA GLN A 77 -0.56 8.73 8.06
C GLN A 77 0.57 9.67 8.51
N VAL A 78 1.06 10.54 7.63
CA VAL A 78 2.10 11.52 7.98
C VAL A 78 1.58 12.53 8.99
N ALA A 79 0.35 13.01 8.84
CA ALA A 79 -0.29 13.92 9.80
C ALA A 79 -0.45 13.25 11.18
N LEU A 80 -0.94 12.01 11.23
CA LEU A 80 -1.05 11.21 12.45
C LEU A 80 0.32 10.99 13.10
N PHE A 81 1.33 10.64 12.31
CA PHE A 81 2.70 10.47 12.81
C PHE A 81 3.22 11.77 13.43
N PHE A 82 3.01 12.92 12.76
CA PHE A 82 3.38 14.22 13.29
C PHE A 82 2.64 14.56 14.58
N ILE A 83 1.33 14.31 14.66
CA ILE A 83 0.53 14.58 15.87
C ILE A 83 1.01 13.73 17.04
N VAL A 84 1.28 12.44 16.81
CA VAL A 84 1.73 11.50 17.86
C VAL A 84 3.16 11.79 18.29
N PHE A 85 4.06 12.16 17.37
CA PHE A 85 5.47 12.39 17.66
C PHE A 85 5.78 13.82 18.17
N LYS A 86 4.90 14.78 17.90
CA LYS A 86 5.00 16.15 18.44
C LYS A 86 4.52 16.25 19.90
N ARG A 87 4.01 15.17 20.48
CA ARG A 87 3.54 15.11 21.87
C ARG A 87 4.58 14.56 22.82
#